data_AF-A0A6V7LBB9-F1
#
_entry.id   AF-A0A6V7LBB9-F1
#
_cell.length_a   1.000
_cell.length_b   1.000
_cell.length_c   1.000
_cell.angle_alpha   90.00
_cell.angle_beta   90.00
_cell.angle_gamma   90.00
#
_symmetry.space_group_name_H-M   'P 1'
#
loop_
_entity.id
_entity.type
_entity.pdbx_description
1 polymer ?
#
loop_
_entity_poly.entity_id
_entity_poly.type
_entity_poly.pdbx_seq_one_letter_code
_entity_poly.pdbx_strand_id
1 'polypeptide(L)' 'LSPILMNFLERRNLLAKAKWAAMPIQLAVCGVCLTFATPLCCALFAQQVPVAIDHLEPEVREKILARDPSAKTLIYNKGL' A
#
# COMPACT_ATOMS: atom_id res chain seq x y z
N LEU A 1 -16.12 -9.36 -5.64
CA LEU A 1 -16.40 -10.43 -4.66
C LEU A 1 -16.75 -11.68 -5.45
N SER A 2 -15.87 -12.67 -5.43
CA SER A 2 -15.85 -13.74 -6.44
C SER A 2 -17.10 -14.62 -6.40
N PRO A 3 -17.48 -15.24 -7.52
CA PRO A 3 -18.56 -16.24 -7.58
C PRO A 3 -18.39 -17.37 -6.55
N ILE A 4 -17.17 -17.60 -6.06
CA ILE A 4 -16.87 -18.57 -5.00
C ILE A 4 -17.48 -18.15 -3.65
N LEU A 5 -17.41 -16.87 -3.29
CA LEU A 5 -17.95 -16.36 -2.03
C LEU A 5 -19.49 -16.38 -2.03
N MET A 6 -20.12 -16.00 -3.15
CA MET A 6 -21.57 -16.10 -3.33
C MET A 6 -22.05 -17.55 -3.25
N ASN A 7 -21.37 -18.47 -3.94
CA ASN A 7 -21.74 -19.88 -3.94
C ASN A 7 -21.57 -20.53 -2.55
N PHE A 8 -20.60 -20.07 -1.74
CA PHE A 8 -20.43 -20.52 -0.35
C PHE A 8 -21.55 -20.01 0.58
N LEU A 9 -21.93 -18.73 0.46
CA LEU A 9 -23.02 -18.12 1.24
C LEU A 9 -24.39 -18.70 0.86
N GLU A 10 -24.58 -19.03 -0.41
CA GLU A 10 -25.79 -19.67 -0.95
C GLU A 10 -25.93 -21.12 -0.49
N ARG A 11 -24.83 -21.91 -0.49
CA ARG A 11 -24.80 -23.27 0.08
C ARG A 11 -25.09 -23.33 1.58
N ARG A 12 -24.77 -22.28 2.33
CA ARG A 12 -25.13 -22.16 3.76
C ARG A 12 -26.56 -21.66 4.00
N ASN A 13 -27.35 -21.42 2.95
CA ASN A 13 -28.74 -20.96 3.04
C ASN A 13 -28.91 -19.59 3.77
N LEU A 14 -27.81 -18.85 3.97
CA LEU A 14 -27.79 -17.57 4.70
C LEU A 14 -28.49 -16.45 3.92
N LEU A 15 -28.49 -16.56 2.59
CA LEU A 15 -29.08 -15.58 1.68
C LEU A 15 -30.53 -15.92 1.27
N ALA A 16 -31.00 -17.14 1.48
CA ALA A 16 -32.36 -17.55 1.08
C ALA A 16 -33.45 -16.87 1.91
N LYS A 17 -33.19 -16.60 3.20
CA LYS A 17 -34.10 -15.85 4.10
C LYS A 17 -33.81 -14.35 4.17
N ALA A 18 -32.66 -13.89 3.70
CA ALA A 18 -32.20 -12.51 3.89
C ALA A 18 -31.60 -11.91 2.60
N LYS A 19 -32.37 -11.93 1.51
CA LYS A 19 -31.98 -11.30 0.24
C LYS A 19 -31.63 -9.81 0.39
N TRP A 20 -32.24 -9.12 1.36
CA TRP A 20 -31.91 -7.74 1.72
C TRP A 20 -30.54 -7.58 2.41
N ALA A 21 -30.07 -8.61 3.12
CA ALA A 21 -28.78 -8.59 3.80
C ALA A 21 -27.58 -8.80 2.85
N ALA A 22 -27.82 -9.20 1.61
CA ALA A 22 -26.77 -9.36 0.60
C ALA A 22 -25.97 -8.06 0.37
N MET A 23 -26.67 -6.93 0.28
CA MET A 23 -26.06 -5.60 0.07
C MET A 23 -25.18 -5.17 1.26
N PRO A 24 -25.68 -5.19 2.51
CA PRO A 24 -24.86 -4.91 3.69
C PRO A 24 -23.64 -5.83 3.82
N ILE A 25 -23.77 -7.13 3.57
CA ILE A 25 -22.65 -8.08 3.65
C ILE A 25 -21.60 -7.74 2.59
N GLN A 26 -22.01 -7.43 1.37
CA GLN A 26 -21.11 -7.04 0.29
C GLN A 26 -20.36 -5.74 0.61
N LEU A 27 -21.06 -4.72 1.11
CA LEU A 27 -20.42 -3.47 1.56
C LEU A 27 -19.48 -3.70 2.74
N ALA A 28 -19.85 -4.54 3.70
CA ALA A 28 -18.99 -4.87 4.83
C ALA A 28 -17.71 -5.57 4.38
N VAL A 29 -17.80 -6.60 3.52
CA VAL A 29 -16.62 -7.30 3.02
C VAL A 29 -15.75 -6.37 2.16
N CYS A 30 -16.34 -5.60 1.24
CA CYS A 30 -15.59 -4.62 0.45
C CYS A 30 -14.93 -3.56 1.36
N GLY A 31 -15.66 -3.06 2.36
CA GLY A 31 -15.15 -2.09 3.33
C GLY A 31 -13.95 -2.63 4.10
N VAL A 32 -14.04 -3.88 4.60
CA VAL A 32 -12.92 -4.57 5.26
C VAL A 32 -11.73 -4.75 4.31
N CYS A 33 -11.96 -5.16 3.06
CA CYS A 33 -10.87 -5.28 2.09
C CYS A 33 -10.19 -3.93 1.82
N LEU A 34 -10.98 -2.86 1.65
CA LEU A 34 -10.45 -1.51 1.37
C LEU A 34 -9.69 -0.92 2.56
N THR A 35 -10.16 -1.11 3.80
CA THR A 35 -9.46 -0.62 5.00
C THR A 35 -8.08 -1.23 5.17
N PHE A 36 -7.84 -2.46 4.69
CA PHE A 36 -6.50 -3.05 4.69
C PHE A 36 -5.71 -2.72 3.42
N ALA A 37 -6.34 -2.74 2.25
CA ALA A 37 -5.65 -2.52 0.98
C ALA A 37 -5.02 -1.12 0.89
N THR A 38 -5.72 -0.06 1.34
CA THR A 38 -5.21 1.31 1.28
C THR A 38 -3.91 1.52 2.08
N PRO A 39 -3.83 1.20 3.39
CA PRO A 39 -2.58 1.35 4.13
C PRO A 39 -1.48 0.42 3.61
N LEU A 40 -1.80 -0.77 3.10
CA LEU A 40 -0.84 -1.66 2.44
C LEU A 40 -0.23 -1.01 1.19
N CYS A 41 -1.04 -0.41 0.32
CA CYS A 41 -0.55 0.31 -0.85
C CYS A 41 0.31 1.51 -0.46
N CYS A 42 -0.10 2.29 0.55
CA CYS A 42 0.69 3.42 1.04
C CYS A 42 2.02 2.98 1.68
N ALA A 43 2.08 1.80 2.29
CA ALA A 43 3.31 1.25 2.86
C ALA A 43 4.27 0.67 1.80
N LEU A 44 3.73 0.07 0.74
CA LEU A 44 4.54 -0.48 -0.37
C LEU A 44 5.30 0.61 -1.13
N PHE A 45 4.75 1.82 -1.22
CA PHE A 45 5.40 2.97 -1.83
C PHE A 45 5.90 3.94 -0.75
N ALA A 46 6.92 3.50 0.00
CA ALA A 46 7.63 4.38 0.91
C ALA A 46 8.18 5.58 0.13
N GLN A 47 7.60 6.76 0.36
CA GLN A 47 8.00 7.98 -0.31
C GLN A 47 9.44 8.35 0.04
N GLN A 48 9.87 8.12 1.28
CA GLN A 48 11.22 8.44 1.74
C GLN A 48 12.12 7.22 1.62
N VAL A 49 13.20 7.35 0.85
CA VAL A 49 14.14 6.26 0.61
C VAL A 49 15.57 6.72 0.95
N PRO A 50 16.31 5.94 1.74
CA PRO A 50 17.72 6.19 1.97
C PRO A 50 18.53 5.83 0.73
N VAL A 51 19.50 6.67 0.38
CA VAL A 51 20.46 6.46 -0.71
C VAL A 51 21.87 6.73 -0.20
N ALA A 52 22.81 5.83 -0.50
CA ALA A 52 24.21 6.04 -0.17
C ALA A 52 24.83 7.06 -1.13
N ILE A 53 25.66 7.96 -0.60
CA ILE A 53 26.27 9.03 -1.39
C ILE A 53 27.20 8.47 -2.48
N ASP A 54 27.79 7.29 -2.26
CA ASP A 54 28.66 6.63 -3.25
C ASP A 54 27.91 6.10 -4.48
N HIS A 55 26.58 6.02 -4.43
CA HIS A 55 25.73 5.66 -5.57
C HIS A 55 25.19 6.86 -6.34
N LEU A 56 25.49 8.09 -5.90
CA LEU A 56 25.06 9.32 -6.56
C LEU A 56 26.02 9.71 -7.69
N GLU A 57 25.53 10.51 -8.62
CA GLU A 57 26.32 11.10 -9.68
C GLU A 57 27.47 11.95 -9.10
N PRO A 58 28.66 11.96 -9.75
CA PRO A 58 29.85 12.64 -9.23
C PRO A 58 29.62 14.12 -8.89
N GLU A 59 28.91 14.84 -9.77
CA GLU A 59 28.61 16.26 -9.58
C GLU A 59 27.75 16.54 -8.33
N VAL A 60 26.84 15.62 -8.00
CA VAL A 60 25.95 15.75 -6.83
C VAL A 60 26.73 15.40 -5.57
N ARG A 61 27.50 14.31 -5.61
CA ARG A 61 28.38 13.86 -4.52
C ARG A 61 29.37 14.94 -4.10
N GLU A 62 30.05 15.58 -5.05
CA GLU A 62 31.01 16.65 -4.76
C GLU A 62 30.36 17.84 -4.05
N LYS A 63 29.17 18.26 -4.50
CA LYS A 63 28.41 19.35 -3.85
C LYS A 63 28.01 19.00 -2.42
N ILE A 64 27.62 17.74 -2.17
CA ILE A 64 27.26 17.27 -0.83
C ILE A 64 28.48 17.23 0.08
N LEU A 65 29.57 16.62 -0.35
CA LEU A 65 30.80 16.47 0.44
C LEU A 65 31.51 17.80 0.68
N ALA A 66 31.37 18.78 -0.22
CA ALA A 66 31.83 20.14 0.01
C ALA A 66 31.09 20.84 1.16
N ARG A 67 29.82 20.48 1.40
CA ARG A 67 28.99 21.05 2.46
C ARG A 67 29.06 20.25 3.77
N ASP A 68 29.10 18.93 3.67
CA ASP A 68 29.29 18.00 4.79
C ASP A 68 30.21 16.84 4.35
N PRO A 69 31.51 16.92 4.67
CA PRO A 69 32.49 15.89 4.32
C PRO A 69 32.25 14.53 4.99
N SER A 70 31.42 14.50 6.04
CA SER A 70 31.16 13.29 6.84
C SER A 70 29.87 12.56 6.45
N ALA A 71 29.07 13.13 5.55
CA ALA A 71 27.82 12.56 5.11
C ALA A 71 28.01 11.21 4.40
N LYS A 72 27.20 10.20 4.78
CA LYS A 72 27.24 8.85 4.17
C LYS A 72 25.94 8.46 3.46
N THR A 73 24.80 8.98 3.92
CA THR A 73 23.48 8.61 3.44
C THR A 73 22.60 9.84 3.38
N LEU A 74 21.80 9.94 2.32
CA LEU A 74 20.76 10.95 2.18
C LEU A 74 19.39 10.27 2.14
N ILE A 75 18.36 10.99 2.56
CA ILE A 75 16.97 10.58 2.38
C ILE A 75 16.36 11.48 1.33
N TYR A 76 15.76 10.89 0.30
CA TYR A 76 15.07 11.61 -0.75
C TYR A 76 13.63 11.11 -0.88
N ASN A 77 12.75 11.98 -1.39
CA ASN A 77 11.39 11.60 -1.71
C ASN A 77 11.33 11.02 -3.14
N LYS A 78 10.87 9.78 -3.30
CA LYS A 78 10.71 9.10 -4.61
C LYS A 78 9.61 9.71 -5.49
N GLY A 79 8.77 10.57 -4.95
CA GLY A 79 7.59 11.12 -5.63
C GLY A 79 6.36 10.24 -5.46
N LEU A 80 5.21 10.78 -5.89
CA LEU A 80 3.94 10.08 -6.06
C LEU A 80 3.59 10.11 -7.55
#